data_AF-D0ME73-F1
#
_entry.id   AF-D0ME73-F1
#
_cell.length_a   1.000
_cell.length_b   1.000
_cell.length_c   1.000
_cell.angle_alpha   90.00
_cell.angle_beta   90.00
_cell.angle_gamma   90.00
#
_symmetry.space_group_name_H-M   'P 1'
#
loop_
_entity.id
_entity.type
_entity.pdbx_description
1 polymer ?
#
loop_
_entity_poly.entity_id
_entity_poly.type
_entity_poly.pdbx_seq_one_letter_code
_entity_poly.pdbx_strand_id
1 'polypeptide(L)'
;MRFRLFLPLVLLGLLGCQSAPSLEPPEGWLSTDGRWWRAGVDTTLAFRDLSSLAAMGLEGAPMASVSRTYATGEVLVQAVRRSLTPLFRVHPEIVDSLFNRHIAPELAQASISGDLEAEVDRLRQESYRKLQRYFREPRPITRLGEDVPIVYPDSLIEKGVAGTVEMQVYLDAEGQPQAIMLLESVHPVLDRLAMQATAQMRWQPAYVRRGDEWVAVPSWVRFNIRYRIPEG
;
A
#
# COMPACT_ATOMS: atom_id res chain seq x y z
N MET A 1 -75.88 30.99 9.61
CA MET A 1 -75.10 29.86 9.05
C MET A 1 -73.87 30.39 8.33
N ARG A 2 -72.67 30.30 8.93
CA ARG A 2 -71.36 30.24 8.23
C ARG A 2 -70.34 29.59 9.18
N PHE A 3 -70.19 28.27 9.06
CA PHE A 3 -69.13 27.50 9.75
C PHE A 3 -67.82 27.70 8.97
N ARG A 4 -66.77 28.22 9.62
CA ARG A 4 -65.41 28.26 9.06
C ARG A 4 -64.67 27.01 9.49
N LEU A 5 -64.40 26.12 8.53
CA LEU A 5 -63.56 24.94 8.67
C LEU A 5 -62.08 25.41 8.68
N PHE A 6 -61.37 25.19 9.79
CA PHE A 6 -59.91 25.32 9.85
C PHE A 6 -59.31 23.97 9.46
N LEU A 7 -58.56 23.94 8.36
CA LEU A 7 -57.80 22.80 7.88
C LEU A 7 -56.36 22.90 8.44
N PRO A 8 -55.84 21.92 9.19
CA PRO A 8 -54.45 21.96 9.64
C PRO A 8 -53.54 21.50 8.50
N LEU A 9 -52.59 22.37 8.14
CA LEU A 9 -51.50 22.07 7.22
C LEU A 9 -50.50 21.15 7.96
N VAL A 10 -50.53 19.86 7.63
CA VAL A 10 -49.56 18.88 8.13
C VAL A 10 -48.22 19.15 7.44
N LEU A 11 -47.27 19.72 8.19
CA LEU A 11 -45.87 19.84 7.80
C LEU A 11 -45.22 18.44 7.91
N LEU A 12 -45.11 17.73 6.79
CA LEU A 12 -44.34 16.49 6.73
C LEU A 12 -42.84 16.86 6.70
N GLY A 13 -42.15 16.62 7.81
CA GLY A 13 -40.71 16.82 7.93
C GLY A 13 -39.94 15.93 6.97
N LEU A 14 -39.06 16.54 6.18
CA LEU A 14 -38.05 15.85 5.39
C LEU A 14 -37.07 15.16 6.35
N LEU A 15 -37.30 13.88 6.63
CA LEU A 15 -36.28 13.00 7.16
C LEU A 15 -35.17 12.92 6.10
N GLY A 16 -34.04 13.54 6.38
CA GLY A 16 -32.84 13.40 5.57
C GLY A 16 -32.41 11.93 5.58
N CYS A 17 -32.71 11.21 4.50
CA CYS A 17 -32.09 9.93 4.21
C CYS A 17 -30.60 10.18 4.01
N GLN A 18 -29.80 10.02 5.07
CA GLN A 18 -28.38 9.74 4.89
C GLN A 18 -28.33 8.35 4.25
N SER A 19 -28.12 8.33 2.94
CA SER A 19 -27.92 7.11 2.17
C SER A 19 -26.77 6.32 2.80
N ALA A 20 -27.01 5.04 3.10
CA ALA A 20 -25.99 4.13 3.60
C ALA A 20 -24.76 4.16 2.67
N PRO A 21 -23.53 4.05 3.21
CA PRO A 21 -22.34 4.05 2.39
C PRO A 21 -22.41 2.92 1.34
N SER A 22 -22.17 3.25 0.07
CA SER A 22 -22.17 2.24 -1.00
C SER A 22 -21.07 1.22 -0.75
N LEU A 23 -21.40 -0.06 -0.84
CA LEU A 23 -20.45 -1.17 -0.73
C LEU A 23 -19.99 -1.66 -2.11
N GLU A 24 -20.40 -1.00 -3.18
CA GLU A 24 -20.03 -1.32 -4.55
C GLU A 24 -18.77 -0.55 -4.97
N PRO A 25 -17.99 -1.09 -5.93
CA PRO A 25 -16.88 -0.35 -6.51
C PRO A 25 -17.33 1.00 -7.11
N PRO A 26 -16.47 2.02 -7.14
CA PRO A 26 -16.80 3.28 -7.80
C PRO A 26 -17.10 3.09 -9.29
N GLU A 27 -17.76 4.06 -9.92
CA GLU A 27 -18.02 4.02 -11.35
C GLU A 27 -16.73 3.81 -12.17
N GLY A 28 -16.80 2.93 -13.18
CA GLY A 28 -15.65 2.55 -14.01
C GLY A 28 -14.72 1.51 -13.38
N TRP A 29 -15.00 1.06 -12.15
CA TRP A 29 -14.28 -0.04 -11.52
C TRP A 29 -15.02 -1.38 -11.69
N LEU A 30 -14.24 -2.43 -11.91
CA LEU A 30 -14.64 -3.83 -11.90
C LEU A 30 -14.19 -4.46 -10.58
N SER A 31 -14.86 -5.53 -10.15
CA SER A 31 -14.43 -6.26 -8.95
C SER A 31 -14.61 -7.77 -9.06
N THR A 32 -13.72 -8.50 -8.40
CA THR A 32 -13.80 -9.95 -8.16
C THR A 32 -12.96 -10.30 -6.94
N ASP A 33 -13.49 -11.11 -6.02
CA ASP A 33 -12.75 -11.75 -4.92
C ASP A 33 -11.71 -10.85 -4.21
N GLY A 34 -12.15 -9.72 -3.64
CA GLY A 34 -11.26 -8.80 -2.90
C GLY A 34 -10.31 -7.99 -3.79
N ARG A 35 -10.49 -8.01 -5.11
CA ARG A 35 -9.74 -7.21 -6.09
C ARG A 35 -10.66 -6.24 -6.80
N TRP A 36 -10.29 -4.97 -6.82
CA TRP A 36 -10.97 -3.91 -7.56
C TRP A 36 -9.98 -3.31 -8.57
N TRP A 37 -10.41 -3.00 -9.79
CA TRP A 37 -9.57 -2.33 -10.78
C TRP A 37 -10.39 -1.49 -11.76
N ARG A 38 -9.79 -0.44 -12.33
CA ARG A 38 -10.42 0.34 -13.39
C ARG A 38 -10.51 -0.48 -14.68
N ALA A 39 -11.59 -0.30 -15.43
CA ALA A 39 -11.72 -0.93 -16.75
C ALA A 39 -10.53 -0.57 -17.66
N GLY A 40 -9.97 -1.58 -18.34
CA GLY A 40 -8.81 -1.41 -19.22
C GLY A 40 -7.43 -1.57 -18.56
N VAL A 41 -7.36 -1.73 -17.24
CA VAL A 41 -6.10 -2.00 -16.52
C VAL A 41 -5.63 -3.44 -16.80
N ASP A 42 -4.35 -3.62 -17.09
CA ASP A 42 -3.72 -4.95 -17.13
C ASP A 42 -3.66 -5.54 -15.71
N THR A 43 -4.54 -6.51 -15.45
CA THR A 43 -4.67 -7.17 -14.15
C THR A 43 -3.52 -8.13 -13.86
N THR A 44 -2.80 -8.62 -14.88
CA THR A 44 -1.61 -9.46 -14.70
C THR A 44 -0.48 -8.63 -14.11
N LEU A 45 -0.33 -7.39 -14.58
CA LEU A 45 0.59 -6.42 -14.02
C LEU A 45 0.13 -5.92 -12.65
N ALA A 46 -1.14 -5.51 -12.53
CA ALA A 46 -1.60 -4.81 -11.33
C ALA A 46 -1.64 -5.72 -10.08
N PHE A 47 -2.02 -7.00 -10.23
CA PHE A 47 -2.17 -7.95 -9.14
C PHE A 47 -0.98 -8.92 -8.98
N ARG A 48 0.23 -8.44 -9.25
CA ARG A 48 1.44 -9.24 -9.02
C ARG A 48 1.58 -9.64 -7.56
N ASP A 49 2.15 -10.82 -7.34
CA ASP A 49 2.52 -11.27 -6.00
C ASP A 49 3.80 -10.56 -5.54
N LEU A 50 3.64 -9.66 -4.58
CA LEU A 50 4.72 -8.89 -3.97
C LEU A 50 4.96 -9.31 -2.50
N SER A 51 4.56 -10.54 -2.14
CA SER A 51 4.69 -11.06 -0.78
C SER A 51 6.16 -11.20 -0.34
N SER A 52 7.04 -11.60 -1.26
CA SER A 52 8.44 -11.92 -1.00
C SER A 52 9.34 -11.56 -2.19
N LEU A 53 10.65 -11.52 -1.97
CA LEU A 53 11.62 -11.38 -3.07
C LEU A 53 11.47 -12.52 -4.09
N ALA A 54 11.19 -13.75 -3.62
CA ALA A 54 11.00 -14.91 -4.48
C ALA A 54 9.81 -14.70 -5.42
N ALA A 55 8.67 -14.26 -4.89
CA ALA A 55 7.46 -13.97 -5.66
C ALA A 55 7.67 -12.84 -6.68
N MET A 56 8.54 -11.88 -6.35
CA MET A 56 8.96 -10.81 -7.27
C MET A 56 9.99 -11.26 -8.32
N GLY A 57 10.46 -12.51 -8.25
CA GLY A 57 11.49 -13.05 -9.16
C GLY A 57 12.91 -12.56 -8.84
N LEU A 58 13.18 -12.16 -7.59
CA LEU A 58 14.40 -11.48 -7.16
C LEU A 58 15.29 -12.28 -6.20
N GLU A 59 15.00 -13.57 -5.97
CA GLU A 59 15.87 -14.45 -5.20
C GLU A 59 16.96 -15.07 -6.07
N GLY A 60 18.21 -15.00 -5.59
CA GLY A 60 19.34 -15.72 -6.17
C GLY A 60 19.33 -17.21 -5.82
N ALA A 61 20.16 -18.00 -6.50
CA ALA A 61 20.31 -19.44 -6.27
C ALA A 61 20.55 -19.78 -4.77
N PRO A 62 20.07 -20.94 -4.28
CA PRO A 62 20.21 -21.31 -2.88
C PRO A 62 21.69 -21.42 -2.48
N MET A 63 22.08 -20.65 -1.46
CA MET A 63 23.45 -20.67 -0.94
C MET A 63 23.69 -21.96 -0.16
N ALA A 64 24.56 -22.82 -0.67
CA ALA A 64 25.07 -23.97 0.07
C ALA A 64 25.94 -23.50 1.26
N SER A 65 25.60 -23.96 2.46
CA SER A 65 26.36 -23.94 3.73
C SER A 65 27.54 -22.96 3.82
N VAL A 66 27.30 -21.76 4.36
CA VAL A 66 28.36 -20.81 4.73
C VAL A 66 28.73 -20.99 6.21
N SER A 67 30.03 -21.03 6.49
CA SER A 67 30.57 -21.18 7.85
C SER A 67 30.28 -19.93 8.69
N ARG A 68 29.76 -20.11 9.92
CA ARG A 68 29.21 -19.07 10.81
C ARG A 68 30.18 -17.96 11.24
N THR A 69 31.47 -18.07 10.92
CA THR A 69 32.51 -17.18 11.47
C THR A 69 32.80 -15.95 10.59
N TYR A 70 32.41 -15.97 9.31
CA TYR A 70 32.48 -14.81 8.42
C TYR A 70 31.30 -14.85 7.45
N ALA A 71 30.47 -13.81 7.41
CA ALA A 71 29.55 -13.65 6.30
C ALA A 71 30.36 -13.19 5.08
N THR A 72 30.47 -14.04 4.06
CA THR A 72 31.01 -13.65 2.76
C THR A 72 30.15 -12.49 2.20
N GLY A 73 30.74 -11.54 1.46
CA GLY A 73 30.02 -10.37 0.93
C GLY A 73 28.71 -10.71 0.21
N GLU A 74 28.62 -11.88 -0.44
CA GLU A 74 27.37 -12.38 -1.03
C GLU A 74 26.25 -12.63 -0.01
N VAL A 75 26.57 -13.20 1.16
CA VAL A 75 25.61 -13.37 2.27
C VAL A 75 25.08 -12.03 2.72
N LEU A 76 25.96 -11.02 2.82
CA LEU A 76 25.59 -9.68 3.22
C LEU A 76 24.69 -8.99 2.18
N VAL A 77 25.04 -9.11 0.89
CA VAL A 77 24.21 -8.63 -0.23
C VAL A 77 22.79 -9.20 -0.12
N GLN A 78 22.64 -10.51 0.10
CA GLN A 78 21.34 -11.15 0.23
C GLN A 78 20.59 -10.73 1.50
N ALA A 79 21.29 -10.60 2.63
CA ALA A 79 20.69 -10.16 3.89
C ALA A 79 20.14 -8.73 3.79
N VAL A 80 20.91 -7.79 3.24
CA VAL A 80 20.47 -6.39 3.04
C VAL A 80 19.35 -6.31 2.00
N ARG A 81 19.43 -7.09 0.91
CA ARG A 81 18.35 -7.19 -0.08
C ARG A 81 17.03 -7.62 0.56
N ARG A 82 17.05 -8.69 1.37
CA ARG A 82 15.88 -9.17 2.13
C ARG A 82 15.35 -8.13 3.10
N SER A 83 16.22 -7.43 3.82
CA SER A 83 15.80 -6.41 4.78
C SER A 83 15.20 -5.16 4.11
N LEU A 84 15.47 -4.95 2.81
CA LEU A 84 14.87 -3.91 1.98
C LEU A 84 13.61 -4.36 1.22
N THR A 85 13.08 -5.57 1.46
CA THR A 85 11.88 -6.09 0.78
C THR A 85 10.74 -5.06 0.66
N PRO A 86 10.39 -4.25 1.70
CA PRO A 86 9.35 -3.23 1.57
C PRO A 86 9.59 -2.24 0.42
N LEU A 87 10.83 -1.80 0.21
CA LEU A 87 11.18 -0.89 -0.88
C LEU A 87 11.09 -1.60 -2.25
N PHE A 88 11.55 -2.85 -2.33
CA PHE A 88 11.45 -3.65 -3.56
C PHE A 88 10.00 -3.84 -4.01
N ARG A 89 9.05 -3.99 -3.08
CA ARG A 89 7.62 -4.08 -3.41
C ARG A 89 7.11 -2.86 -4.17
N VAL A 90 7.69 -1.68 -3.97
CA VAL A 90 7.21 -0.45 -4.61
C VAL A 90 7.41 -0.49 -6.12
N HIS A 91 8.58 -0.96 -6.57
CA HIS A 91 8.86 -1.19 -7.99
C HIS A 91 10.01 -2.21 -8.13
N PRO A 92 9.73 -3.52 -8.23
CA PRO A 92 10.73 -4.57 -8.11
C PRO A 92 11.92 -4.40 -9.07
N GLU A 93 11.64 -4.12 -10.34
CA GLU A 93 12.64 -4.04 -11.40
C GLU A 93 13.55 -2.81 -11.27
N ILE A 94 12.98 -1.64 -10.96
CA ILE A 94 13.76 -0.41 -10.81
C ILE A 94 14.62 -0.51 -9.55
N VAL A 95 14.04 -0.94 -8.43
CA VAL A 95 14.76 -1.04 -7.17
C VAL A 95 15.85 -2.11 -7.26
N ASP A 96 15.60 -3.25 -7.91
CA ASP A 96 16.61 -4.27 -8.16
C ASP A 96 17.77 -3.75 -9.02
N SER A 97 17.47 -3.08 -10.13
CA SER A 97 18.50 -2.49 -10.99
C SER A 97 19.37 -1.48 -10.23
N LEU A 98 18.76 -0.61 -9.43
CA LEU A 98 19.47 0.38 -8.61
C LEU A 98 20.28 -0.27 -7.50
N PHE A 99 19.74 -1.30 -6.85
CA PHE A 99 20.44 -2.04 -5.81
C PHE A 99 21.69 -2.73 -6.37
N ASN A 100 21.56 -3.45 -7.49
CA ASN A 100 22.67 -4.15 -8.14
C ASN A 100 23.75 -3.18 -8.64
N ARG A 101 23.36 -1.99 -9.08
CA ARG A 101 24.30 -0.97 -9.57
C ARG A 101 25.02 -0.23 -8.44
N HIS A 102 24.31 0.14 -7.39
CA HIS A 102 24.81 1.12 -6.42
C HIS A 102 25.08 0.56 -5.03
N ILE A 103 24.56 -0.62 -4.69
CA ILE A 103 24.62 -1.16 -3.33
C ILE A 103 25.42 -2.46 -3.32
N ALA A 104 25.03 -3.43 -4.16
CA ALA A 104 25.64 -4.75 -4.19
C ALA A 104 27.18 -4.76 -4.34
N PRO A 105 27.80 -3.92 -5.19
CA PRO A 105 29.26 -3.94 -5.36
C PRO A 105 30.03 -3.54 -4.11
N GLU A 106 29.47 -2.66 -3.28
CA GLU A 106 30.08 -2.22 -2.01
C GLU A 106 29.91 -3.28 -0.93
N LEU A 107 28.72 -3.88 -0.84
CA LEU A 107 28.45 -4.96 0.12
C LEU A 107 29.25 -6.23 -0.18
N ALA A 108 29.47 -6.55 -1.46
CA ALA A 108 30.24 -7.73 -1.87
C ALA A 108 31.72 -7.68 -1.44
N GLN A 109 32.25 -6.46 -1.23
CA GLN A 109 33.62 -6.24 -0.77
C GLN A 109 33.72 -6.03 0.74
N ALA A 110 32.59 -5.89 1.42
CA ALA A 110 32.56 -5.69 2.86
C ALA A 110 32.89 -7.00 3.59
N SER A 111 33.75 -6.90 4.59
CA SER A 111 34.03 -7.97 5.55
C SER A 111 33.38 -7.60 6.87
N ILE A 112 32.58 -8.53 7.43
CA ILE A 112 31.93 -8.33 8.71
C ILE A 112 32.70 -9.06 9.79
N SER A 113 33.03 -8.34 10.86
CA SER A 113 33.48 -8.91 12.13
C SER A 113 32.54 -8.42 13.22
N GLY A 114 31.82 -9.34 13.88
CA GLY A 114 30.91 -9.00 14.99
C GLY A 114 29.47 -9.45 14.77
N ASP A 115 28.53 -8.72 15.36
CA ASP A 115 27.09 -9.02 15.31
C ASP A 115 26.52 -8.77 13.91
N LEU A 116 26.12 -9.86 13.25
CA LEU A 116 25.57 -9.84 11.90
C LEU A 116 24.24 -9.08 11.84
N GLU A 117 23.38 -9.17 12.85
CA GLU A 117 22.04 -8.57 12.82
C GLU A 117 22.15 -7.04 12.87
N ALA A 118 22.88 -6.52 13.85
CA ALA A 118 23.14 -5.09 13.98
C ALA A 118 23.80 -4.49 12.73
N GLU A 119 24.73 -5.24 12.13
CA GLU A 119 25.42 -4.80 10.91
C GLU A 119 24.49 -4.79 9.69
N VAL A 120 23.65 -5.82 9.51
CA VAL A 120 22.62 -5.83 8.46
C VAL A 120 21.66 -4.67 8.62
N ASP A 121 21.25 -4.34 9.84
CA ASP A 121 20.35 -3.22 10.10
C ASP A 121 20.97 -1.85 9.81
N ARG A 122 22.25 -1.68 10.15
CA ARG A 122 23.02 -0.48 9.78
C ARG A 122 23.09 -0.34 8.27
N LEU A 123 23.51 -1.40 7.58
CA LEU A 123 23.66 -1.41 6.12
C LEU A 123 22.33 -1.26 5.38
N ARG A 124 21.24 -1.80 5.92
CA ARG A 124 19.87 -1.56 5.43
C ARG A 124 19.56 -0.08 5.41
N GLN A 125 19.79 0.63 6.52
CA GLN A 125 19.52 2.06 6.62
C GLN A 125 20.39 2.88 5.66
N GLU A 126 21.68 2.57 5.57
CA GLU A 126 22.61 3.23 4.65
C GLU A 126 22.22 3.00 3.19
N SER A 127 21.92 1.75 2.82
CA SER A 127 21.46 1.36 1.49
C SER A 127 20.17 2.06 1.12
N TYR A 128 19.19 2.11 2.04
CA TYR A 128 17.93 2.81 1.84
C TYR A 128 18.16 4.31 1.56
N ARG A 129 18.95 5.00 2.39
CA ARG A 129 19.31 6.42 2.18
C ARG A 129 20.02 6.66 0.85
N LYS A 130 20.87 5.73 0.42
CA LYS A 130 21.59 5.83 -0.85
C LYS A 130 20.65 5.63 -2.04
N LEU A 131 19.72 4.67 -1.97
CA LEU A 131 18.70 4.43 -2.99
C LEU A 131 17.76 5.64 -3.14
N GLN A 132 17.45 6.36 -2.06
CA GLN A 132 16.62 7.57 -2.11
C GLN A 132 17.19 8.70 -2.99
N ARG A 133 18.49 8.66 -3.33
CA ARG A 133 19.11 9.59 -4.28
C ARG A 133 18.68 9.33 -5.74
N TYR A 134 18.17 8.14 -6.02
CA TYR A 134 17.81 7.66 -7.35
C TYR A 134 16.35 7.22 -7.48
N PHE A 135 15.67 6.96 -6.36
CA PHE A 135 14.29 6.52 -6.34
C PHE A 135 13.52 7.20 -5.22
N ARG A 136 12.34 7.74 -5.52
CA ARG A 136 11.41 8.30 -4.54
C ARG A 136 10.16 7.46 -4.54
N GLU A 137 9.79 6.96 -3.37
CA GLU A 137 8.56 6.20 -3.15
C GLU A 137 7.32 7.10 -3.33
N PRO A 138 6.17 6.52 -3.73
CA PRO A 138 4.93 7.27 -3.80
C PRO A 138 4.51 7.73 -2.39
N ARG A 139 3.85 8.89 -2.30
CA ARG A 139 3.40 9.46 -1.02
C ARG A 139 1.95 9.90 -1.12
N PRO A 140 1.07 9.56 -0.16
CA PRO A 140 -0.30 10.07 -0.17
C PRO A 140 -0.28 11.60 -0.06
N ILE A 141 -1.06 12.26 -0.91
CA ILE A 141 -1.27 13.73 -0.85
C ILE A 141 -2.65 14.08 -0.30
N THR A 142 -3.56 13.11 -0.26
CA THR A 142 -4.83 13.19 0.49
C THR A 142 -4.66 12.54 1.85
N ARG A 143 -5.28 13.12 2.86
CA ARG A 143 -5.30 12.60 4.24
C ARG A 143 -6.59 11.81 4.48
N LEU A 144 -6.41 10.55 4.82
CA LEU A 144 -7.51 9.67 5.21
C LEU A 144 -8.11 10.16 6.54
N GLY A 145 -9.44 10.21 6.63
CA GLY A 145 -10.20 10.78 7.74
C GLY A 145 -10.46 12.28 7.64
N GLU A 146 -9.74 13.00 6.79
CA GLU A 146 -9.91 14.44 6.57
C GLU A 146 -10.38 14.74 5.14
N ASP A 147 -9.54 14.44 4.14
CA ASP A 147 -9.85 14.67 2.72
C ASP A 147 -10.67 13.51 2.13
N VAL A 148 -10.47 12.30 2.65
CA VAL A 148 -11.23 11.09 2.29
C VAL A 148 -11.83 10.50 3.56
N PRO A 149 -13.17 10.45 3.69
CA PRO A 149 -13.80 9.99 4.92
C PRO A 149 -13.54 8.50 5.19
N ILE A 150 -13.28 8.16 6.46
CA ILE A 150 -13.30 6.77 6.93
C ILE A 150 -14.66 6.53 7.57
N VAL A 151 -15.44 5.62 6.97
CA VAL A 151 -16.71 5.21 7.56
C VAL A 151 -16.47 3.99 8.44
N TYR A 152 -16.91 4.07 9.70
CA TYR A 152 -16.92 2.95 10.64
C TYR A 152 -18.34 2.78 11.19
N PRO A 153 -19.11 1.81 10.70
CA PRO A 153 -20.50 1.64 11.09
C PRO A 153 -20.68 1.35 12.59
N ASP A 154 -21.61 2.05 13.24
CA ASP A 154 -21.93 1.87 14.68
C ASP A 154 -22.22 0.42 15.02
N SER A 155 -22.98 -0.28 14.18
CA SER A 155 -23.28 -1.71 14.37
C SER A 155 -22.05 -2.62 14.43
N LEU A 156 -20.90 -2.21 13.88
CA LEU A 156 -19.64 -2.93 13.97
C LEU A 156 -18.82 -2.49 15.18
N ILE A 157 -18.91 -1.21 15.57
CA ILE A 157 -18.36 -0.68 16.82
C ILE A 157 -19.00 -1.40 18.01
N GLU A 158 -20.33 -1.47 18.06
CA GLU A 158 -21.12 -2.14 19.11
C GLU A 158 -20.78 -3.64 19.23
N LYS A 159 -20.43 -4.28 18.10
CA LYS A 159 -19.99 -5.69 18.05
C LYS A 159 -18.51 -5.87 18.37
N GLY A 160 -17.77 -4.79 18.62
CA GLY A 160 -16.34 -4.83 18.91
C GLY A 160 -15.47 -5.25 17.73
N VAL A 161 -15.96 -5.10 16.49
CA VAL A 161 -15.22 -5.51 15.29
C VAL A 161 -14.14 -4.47 14.98
N ALA A 162 -12.89 -4.78 15.27
CA ALA A 162 -11.73 -3.91 15.06
C ALA A 162 -10.56 -4.69 14.44
N GLY A 163 -9.62 -3.99 13.81
CA GLY A 163 -8.49 -4.62 13.14
C GLY A 163 -7.79 -3.71 12.14
N THR A 164 -6.91 -4.29 11.32
CA THR A 164 -6.24 -3.58 10.22
C THR A 164 -6.61 -4.23 8.91
N VAL A 165 -7.19 -3.45 8.01
CA VAL A 165 -7.37 -3.86 6.61
C VAL A 165 -6.08 -3.48 5.87
N GLU A 166 -5.36 -4.47 5.36
CA GLU A 166 -4.16 -4.28 4.55
C GLU A 166 -4.48 -4.51 3.06
N MET A 167 -4.06 -3.58 2.21
CA MET A 167 -4.28 -3.63 0.77
C MET A 167 -2.98 -3.39 0.00
N GLN A 168 -2.86 -4.02 -1.16
CA GLN A 168 -1.89 -3.66 -2.21
C GLN A 168 -2.59 -2.80 -3.24
N VAL A 169 -2.03 -1.63 -3.54
CA VAL A 169 -2.59 -0.68 -4.50
C VAL A 169 -1.60 -0.49 -5.64
N TYR A 170 -2.07 -0.63 -6.88
CA TYR A 170 -1.32 -0.28 -8.07
C TYR A 170 -1.68 1.16 -8.48
N LEU A 171 -0.67 2.01 -8.57
CA LEU A 171 -0.75 3.42 -8.94
C LEU A 171 -0.20 3.64 -10.35
N ASP A 172 -0.85 4.49 -11.13
CA ASP A 172 -0.28 4.99 -12.39
C ASP A 172 0.83 6.03 -12.16
N ALA A 173 1.42 6.54 -13.25
CA ALA A 173 2.49 7.54 -13.20
C ALA A 173 1.98 8.92 -12.75
N GLU A 174 0.67 9.11 -12.65
CA GLU A 174 0.00 10.30 -12.15
C GLU A 174 -0.36 10.18 -10.66
N GLY A 175 -0.12 9.02 -10.05
CA GLY A 175 -0.39 8.75 -8.64
C GLY A 175 -1.86 8.49 -8.33
N GLN A 176 -2.63 7.99 -9.30
CA GLN A 176 -4.02 7.55 -9.11
C GLN A 176 -4.10 6.03 -8.96
N PRO A 177 -4.91 5.51 -8.02
CA PRO A 177 -5.22 4.09 -7.94
C PRO A 177 -5.84 3.58 -9.24
N GLN A 178 -5.23 2.53 -9.78
CA GLN A 178 -5.74 1.79 -10.93
C GLN A 178 -6.24 0.41 -10.54
N ALA A 179 -5.67 -0.18 -9.48
CA ALA A 179 -6.14 -1.44 -8.92
C ALA A 179 -5.86 -1.53 -7.42
N ILE A 180 -6.68 -2.29 -6.70
CA ILE A 180 -6.61 -2.51 -5.25
C ILE A 180 -6.86 -4.00 -5.00
N MET A 181 -5.99 -4.63 -4.24
CA MET A 181 -6.10 -6.03 -3.81
C MET A 181 -6.06 -6.11 -2.29
N LEU A 182 -7.07 -6.73 -1.70
CA LEU A 182 -7.12 -7.02 -0.28
C LEU A 182 -6.05 -8.08 0.06
N LEU A 183 -5.20 -7.78 1.04
CA LEU A 183 -4.18 -8.69 1.56
C LEU A 183 -4.59 -9.27 2.92
N GLU A 184 -5.10 -8.43 3.81
CA GLU A 184 -5.61 -8.82 5.12
C GLU A 184 -7.04 -8.29 5.30
N SER A 185 -7.95 -9.21 5.62
CA SER A 185 -9.38 -8.94 5.83
C SER A 185 -9.67 -8.88 7.33
N VAL A 186 -10.52 -7.93 7.72
CA VAL A 186 -11.03 -7.83 9.10
C VAL A 186 -12.51 -8.23 9.14
N HIS A 187 -13.30 -7.62 8.26
CA HIS A 187 -14.72 -7.87 8.16
C HIS A 187 -15.20 -7.39 6.79
N PRO A 188 -16.05 -8.16 6.06
CA PRO A 188 -16.39 -7.85 4.66
C PRO A 188 -16.91 -6.44 4.41
N VAL A 189 -17.59 -5.83 5.39
CA VAL A 189 -18.04 -4.43 5.31
C VAL A 189 -16.88 -3.45 5.48
N LEU A 190 -15.99 -3.65 6.46
CA LEU A 190 -14.84 -2.79 6.67
C LEU A 190 -13.86 -2.89 5.50
N ASP A 191 -13.67 -4.09 4.95
CA ASP A 191 -12.81 -4.31 3.80
C ASP A 191 -13.28 -3.48 2.59
N ARG A 192 -14.58 -3.51 2.29
CA ARG A 192 -15.14 -2.72 1.18
C ARG A 192 -15.06 -1.22 1.42
N LEU A 193 -15.35 -0.76 2.64
CA LEU A 193 -15.23 0.65 3.00
C LEU A 193 -13.77 1.14 2.89
N ALA A 194 -12.81 0.29 3.30
CA ALA A 194 -11.40 0.57 3.16
C ALA A 194 -10.96 0.63 1.69
N MET A 195 -11.41 -0.31 0.86
CA MET A 195 -11.14 -0.32 -0.58
C MET A 195 -11.76 0.91 -1.27
N GLN A 196 -12.97 1.31 -0.88
CA GLN A 196 -13.65 2.49 -1.42
C GLN A 196 -12.95 3.80 -1.04
N ALA A 197 -12.51 3.95 0.21
CA ALA A 197 -11.71 5.09 0.62
C ALA A 197 -10.38 5.12 -0.16
N THR A 198 -9.72 3.96 -0.28
CA THR A 198 -8.46 3.84 -1.02
C THR A 198 -8.60 4.20 -2.50
N ALA A 199 -9.70 3.85 -3.15
CA ALA A 199 -9.95 4.24 -4.55
C ALA A 199 -10.10 5.77 -4.75
N GLN A 200 -10.48 6.50 -3.70
CA GLN A 200 -10.66 7.96 -3.74
C GLN A 200 -9.39 8.75 -3.43
N MET A 201 -8.43 8.13 -2.77
CA MET A 201 -7.18 8.77 -2.38
C MET A 201 -6.36 9.23 -3.60
N ARG A 202 -5.38 10.11 -3.38
CA ARG A 202 -4.39 10.54 -4.37
C ARG A 202 -2.99 10.47 -3.79
N TRP A 203 -2.03 10.20 -4.66
CA TRP A 203 -0.62 10.10 -4.31
C TRP A 203 0.20 11.02 -5.20
N GLN A 204 1.29 11.52 -4.65
CA GLN A 204 2.47 11.83 -5.43
C GLN A 204 3.03 10.49 -5.96
N PRO A 205 3.28 10.35 -7.27
CA PRO A 205 3.75 9.10 -7.85
C PRO A 205 5.17 8.76 -7.38
N ALA A 206 5.61 7.54 -7.66
CA ALA A 206 7.02 7.19 -7.54
C ALA A 206 7.82 7.93 -8.61
N TYR A 207 9.07 8.30 -8.29
CA TYR A 207 9.98 8.89 -9.25
C TYR A 207 11.29 8.13 -9.31
N VAL A 208 11.84 7.96 -10.50
CA VAL A 208 13.19 7.44 -10.71
C VAL A 208 14.06 8.52 -11.35
N ARG A 209 15.31 8.61 -10.90
CA ARG A 209 16.29 9.54 -11.46
C ARG A 209 16.85 8.97 -12.76
N ARG A 210 16.82 9.78 -13.83
CA ARG A 210 17.39 9.48 -15.14
C ARG A 210 18.28 10.68 -15.54
N GLY A 211 19.60 10.53 -15.36
CA GLY A 211 20.52 11.66 -15.45
C GLY A 211 20.20 12.70 -14.37
N ASP A 212 19.89 13.91 -14.80
CA ASP A 212 19.54 15.03 -13.90
C ASP A 212 18.03 15.24 -13.74
N GLU A 213 17.20 14.41 -14.39
CA GLU A 213 15.75 14.53 -14.33
C GLU A 213 15.11 13.46 -13.45
N TRP A 214 13.96 13.81 -12.87
CA TRP A 214 13.08 12.89 -12.15
C TRP A 214 11.90 12.52 -13.05
N VAL A 215 11.77 11.23 -13.36
CA VAL A 215 10.71 10.71 -14.20
C VAL A 215 9.72 9.97 -13.33
N ALA A 216 8.44 10.33 -13.42
CA ALA A 216 7.36 9.62 -12.73
C ALA A 216 7.16 8.22 -13.32
N VAL A 217 6.89 7.25 -12.46
CA VAL A 217 6.68 5.85 -12.87
C VAL A 217 5.48 5.26 -12.11
N PRO A 218 4.72 4.32 -12.73
CA PRO A 218 3.74 3.56 -11.99
C PRO A 218 4.42 2.73 -10.89
N SER A 219 3.67 2.41 -9.84
CA SER A 219 4.24 1.75 -8.66
C SER A 219 3.18 1.03 -7.84
N TRP A 220 3.62 0.17 -6.93
CA TRP A 220 2.76 -0.45 -5.93
C TRP A 220 2.98 0.18 -4.55
N VAL A 221 1.94 0.18 -3.74
CA VAL A 221 2.03 0.58 -2.33
C VAL A 221 1.20 -0.39 -1.46
N ARG A 222 1.71 -0.71 -0.27
CA ARG A 222 0.91 -1.34 0.77
C ARG A 222 0.26 -0.26 1.61
N PHE A 223 -1.07 -0.27 1.69
CA PHE A 223 -1.85 0.73 2.40
C PHE A 223 -2.75 0.08 3.44
N ASN A 224 -2.67 0.59 4.67
CA ASN A 224 -3.30 -0.02 5.82
C ASN A 224 -4.30 0.96 6.42
N ILE A 225 -5.55 0.52 6.60
CA ILE A 225 -6.57 1.28 7.33
C ILE A 225 -6.86 0.55 8.63
N ARG A 226 -6.59 1.22 9.75
CA ARG A 226 -6.76 0.64 11.08
C ARG A 226 -8.07 1.12 11.70
N TYR A 227 -8.97 0.18 11.97
CA TYR A 227 -10.21 0.41 12.69
C TYR A 227 -9.97 0.15 14.18
N ARG A 228 -10.25 1.16 15.02
CA ARG A 228 -10.16 1.07 16.48
C ARG A 228 -11.47 1.55 17.07
N ILE A 229 -11.96 0.82 18.07
CA ILE A 229 -13.12 1.24 18.86
C ILE A 229 -12.76 2.58 19.52
N PRO A 230 -13.56 3.65 19.33
CA PRO A 230 -13.34 4.91 20.02
C PRO A 230 -13.39 4.69 21.54
N GLU A 231 -12.42 5.22 22.26
CA GLU A 231 -12.50 5.31 23.72
C GLU A 231 -13.57 6.37 24.05
N GLY A 232 -14.57 5.98 24.86
CA GLY A 232 -15.69 6.83 25.24
C GLY A 232 -15.33 7.90 26.26
#